data_AF-Q8TJY9-F1
#
_entry.id   AF-Q8TJY9-F1
#
_cell.length_a   1.000
_cell.length_b   1.000
_cell.length_c   1.000
_cell.angle_alpha   90.00
_cell.angle_beta   90.00
_cell.angle_gamma   90.00
#
_symmetry.space_group_name_H-M   'P 1'
#
loop_
_entity.id
_entity.type
_entity.pdbx_description
1 polymer ?
#
loop_
_entity_poly.entity_id
_entity_poly.type
_entity_poly.pdbx_seq_one_letter_code
_entity_poly.pdbx_strand_id
1 'polypeptide(L)'
;MAKQKIKDMVKKFNNSIEMNKDHQAYSDFKEGMNKGLDIARYTFEENAEKFSLSDSEDRGVMAKSLQEDFNQLLDDINFTKNPNRSEERLDGIYSGFERSKKIFGEFVTEVFLLEN
;
A
#
# COMPACT_ATOMS: atom_id res chain seq x y z
N MET A 1 -10.77 -2.42 21.84
CA MET A 1 -9.92 -1.26 21.44
C MET A 1 -9.11 -1.55 20.18
N ALA A 2 -8.43 -2.69 20.04
CA ALA A 2 -7.66 -3.06 18.84
C ALA A 2 -8.47 -3.04 17.52
N LYS A 3 -9.65 -3.67 17.48
CA LYS A 3 -10.50 -3.71 16.27
C LYS A 3 -10.91 -2.33 15.72
N GLN A 4 -11.10 -1.34 16.59
CA GLN A 4 -11.43 0.03 16.16
C GLN A 4 -10.20 0.72 15.57
N LYS A 5 -9.04 0.57 16.22
CA LYS A 5 -7.75 1.07 15.70
C LYS A 5 -7.44 0.52 14.31
N ILE A 6 -7.64 -0.79 14.09
CA ILE A 6 -7.44 -1.42 12.77
C ILE A 6 -8.33 -0.76 11.71
N LYS A 7 -9.62 -0.61 12.00
CA LYS A 7 -10.56 0.05 11.08
C LYS A 7 -10.14 1.47 10.74
N ASP A 8 -9.68 2.22 11.74
CA ASP A 8 -9.24 3.60 11.56
C ASP A 8 -7.94 3.66 10.73
N MET A 9 -7.01 2.73 10.92
CA MET A 9 -5.80 2.58 10.09
C MET A 9 -6.13 2.25 8.63
N VAL A 10 -7.00 1.26 8.40
CA VAL A 10 -7.48 0.89 7.06
C VAL A 10 -8.12 2.10 6.38
N LYS A 11 -8.99 2.82 7.10
CA LYS A 11 -9.64 4.02 6.57
C LYS A 11 -8.63 5.11 6.20
N LYS A 12 -7.64 5.38 7.06
CA LYS A 12 -6.58 6.37 6.79
C LYS A 12 -5.76 5.99 5.56
N PHE A 13 -5.27 4.74 5.50
CA PHE A 13 -4.48 4.28 4.36
C PHE A 13 -5.27 4.30 3.05
N ASN A 14 -6.54 3.88 3.08
CA ASN A 14 -7.42 3.93 1.91
C ASN A 14 -7.59 5.36 1.38
N ASN A 15 -7.73 6.34 2.26
CA ASN A 15 -7.78 7.75 1.87
C ASN A 15 -6.44 8.20 1.24
N SER A 16 -5.30 7.83 1.84
CA SER A 16 -3.98 8.16 1.29
C SER A 16 -3.78 7.57 -0.11
N ILE A 17 -4.25 6.35 -0.37
CA ILE A 17 -4.21 5.74 -1.70
C ILE A 17 -5.10 6.52 -2.68
N GLU A 18 -6.34 6.83 -2.31
CA GLU A 18 -7.28 7.52 -3.21
C GLU A 18 -6.77 8.92 -3.60
N MET A 19 -6.18 9.65 -2.65
CA MET A 19 -5.57 10.97 -2.92
C MET A 19 -4.38 10.92 -3.87
N ASN A 20 -3.78 9.74 -4.08
CA ASN A 20 -2.62 9.54 -4.93
C ASN A 20 -2.96 8.97 -6.31
N LYS A 21 -4.24 8.68 -6.60
CA LYS A 21 -4.67 8.25 -7.94
C LYS A 21 -4.61 9.41 -8.92
N ASP A 22 -4.21 9.09 -10.15
CA ASP A 22 -4.25 10.05 -11.25
C ASP A 22 -5.65 10.04 -11.88
N HIS A 23 -6.37 11.15 -11.75
CA HIS A 23 -7.71 11.36 -12.31
C HIS A 23 -7.72 12.16 -13.61
N GLN A 24 -6.54 12.48 -14.18
CA GLN A 24 -6.42 13.21 -15.43
C GLN A 24 -6.63 12.28 -16.65
N ALA A 25 -6.39 12.80 -17.85
CA ALA A 25 -6.62 12.09 -19.12
C ALA A 25 -6.01 10.67 -19.15
N TYR A 26 -6.76 9.75 -19.76
CA TYR A 26 -6.54 8.30 -19.76
C TYR A 26 -5.30 7.89 -20.56
N SER A 27 -4.48 7.00 -19.98
CA SER A 27 -3.47 6.21 -20.68
C SER A 27 -3.34 4.84 -20.03
N ASP A 28 -2.86 3.86 -20.79
CA ASP A 28 -2.62 2.49 -20.31
C ASP A 28 -1.70 2.45 -19.09
N PHE A 29 -0.64 3.27 -19.11
CA PHE A 29 0.27 3.43 -17.97
C PHE A 29 -0.45 3.97 -16.72
N LYS A 30 -1.26 5.02 -16.86
CA LYS A 30 -1.99 5.61 -15.72
C LYS A 30 -3.04 4.67 -15.17
N GLU A 31 -3.73 3.94 -16.04
CA GLU A 31 -4.65 2.90 -15.60
C GLU A 31 -3.90 1.79 -14.84
N GLY A 32 -2.74 1.39 -15.34
CA GLY A 32 -1.83 0.48 -14.65
C GLY A 32 -1.45 0.99 -13.26
N MET A 33 -1.02 2.25 -13.17
CA MET A 33 -0.63 2.88 -11.91
C MET A 33 -1.76 2.90 -10.89
N ASN A 34 -2.95 3.36 -11.28
CA ASN A 34 -4.13 3.35 -10.41
C ASN A 34 -4.50 1.91 -10.01
N LYS A 35 -4.32 0.94 -10.91
CA LYS A 35 -4.56 -0.47 -10.59
C LYS A 35 -3.56 -1.01 -9.57
N GLY A 36 -2.28 -0.66 -9.67
CA GLY A 36 -1.25 -0.99 -8.69
C GLY A 36 -1.58 -0.42 -7.31
N LEU A 37 -2.00 0.84 -7.26
CA LEU A 37 -2.48 1.50 -6.05
C LEU A 37 -3.70 0.77 -5.42
N ASP A 38 -4.68 0.39 -6.24
CA ASP A 38 -5.86 -0.35 -5.77
C ASP A 38 -5.50 -1.74 -5.23
N ILE A 39 -4.61 -2.47 -5.90
CA ILE A 39 -4.15 -3.78 -5.42
C ILE A 39 -3.49 -3.61 -4.06
N ALA A 40 -2.58 -2.65 -3.90
CA ALA A 40 -1.90 -2.39 -2.65
C ALA A 40 -2.87 -2.03 -1.51
N ARG A 41 -3.93 -1.27 -1.82
CA ARG A 41 -5.03 -1.00 -0.88
C ARG A 41 -5.69 -2.29 -0.39
N TYR A 42 -6.09 -3.17 -1.30
CA TYR A 42 -6.74 -4.43 -0.95
C TYR A 42 -5.78 -5.35 -0.18
N THR A 43 -4.53 -5.45 -0.61
CA THR A 43 -3.49 -6.23 0.09
C THR A 43 -3.30 -5.77 1.52
N PHE A 44 -3.29 -4.45 1.77
CA PHE A 44 -3.22 -3.92 3.13
C PHE A 44 -4.47 -4.28 3.94
N GLU A 45 -5.67 -4.04 3.38
CA GLU A 45 -6.94 -4.32 4.06
C GLU A 45 -7.08 -5.80 4.47
N GLU A 46 -6.72 -6.73 3.57
CA GLU A 46 -6.74 -8.17 3.84
C GLU A 46 -5.72 -8.60 4.91
N ASN A 47 -4.62 -7.87 5.04
CA ASN A 47 -3.56 -8.18 6.00
C ASN A 47 -3.61 -7.29 7.25
N ALA A 48 -4.54 -6.33 7.33
CA ALA A 48 -4.64 -5.28 8.35
C ALA A 48 -4.63 -5.83 9.79
N GLU A 49 -5.21 -7.01 10.00
CA GLU A 49 -5.24 -7.67 11.31
C GLU A 49 -3.86 -8.12 11.78
N LYS A 50 -2.96 -8.49 10.85
CA LYS A 50 -1.57 -8.87 11.15
C LYS A 50 -0.76 -7.66 11.64
N PHE A 51 -1.09 -6.46 11.16
CA PHE A 51 -0.42 -5.22 11.54
C PHE A 51 -0.86 -4.68 12.91
N SER A 52 -1.84 -5.29 13.57
CA SER A 52 -2.40 -4.80 14.84
C SER A 52 -1.73 -5.35 16.10
N LEU A 53 -0.71 -6.22 15.97
CA LEU A 53 -0.36 -7.19 17.01
C LEU A 53 0.84 -6.84 17.91
N SER A 54 1.55 -5.75 17.70
CA SER A 54 2.73 -5.46 18.52
C SER A 54 2.48 -4.29 19.49
N ASP A 55 2.23 -4.61 20.76
CA ASP A 55 2.46 -3.69 21.89
C ASP A 55 3.98 -3.58 22.20
N SER A 56 4.82 -3.51 21.15
CA SER A 56 6.27 -3.41 21.31
C SER A 56 6.66 -2.01 21.80
N GLU A 57 7.51 -1.96 22.83
CA GLU A 57 8.07 -0.73 23.38
C GLU A 57 8.92 0.05 22.35
N ASP A 58 9.39 -0.61 21.28
CA ASP A 58 10.08 0.03 20.16
C ASP A 58 9.14 0.19 18.95
N ARG A 59 8.49 1.36 18.88
CA ARG A 59 7.62 1.77 17.76
C ARG A 59 8.38 1.91 16.44
N GLY A 60 9.69 2.17 16.47
CA GLY A 60 10.53 2.34 15.29
C GLY A 60 10.92 1.03 14.62
N VAL A 61 11.27 0.01 15.42
CA VAL A 61 11.51 -1.36 14.91
C VAL A 61 10.24 -1.94 14.32
N MET A 62 9.11 -1.73 15.00
CA MET A 62 7.79 -2.14 14.49
C MET A 62 7.47 -1.48 13.16
N ALA A 63 7.60 -0.15 13.06
CA ALA A 63 7.35 0.58 11.82
C ALA A 63 8.14 0.03 10.62
N LYS A 64 9.42 -0.27 10.83
CA LYS A 64 10.27 -0.88 9.80
C LYS A 64 9.81 -2.28 9.41
N SER A 65 9.53 -3.15 10.38
CA SER A 65 9.05 -4.50 10.12
C SER A 65 7.74 -4.49 9.32
N LEU A 66 6.79 -3.62 9.68
CA LEU A 66 5.52 -3.51 8.96
C LEU A 66 5.73 -3.03 7.51
N GLN A 67 6.66 -2.09 7.30
CA GLN A 67 7.02 -1.62 5.97
C GLN A 67 7.68 -2.71 5.14
N GLU A 68 8.59 -3.49 5.72
CA GLU A 68 9.23 -4.63 5.06
C GLU A 68 8.20 -5.71 4.67
N ASP A 69 7.32 -6.08 5.60
CA ASP A 69 6.26 -7.06 5.37
C ASP A 69 5.32 -6.61 4.23
N PHE A 70 4.91 -5.34 4.24
CA PHE A 70 4.05 -4.80 3.19
C PHE A 70 4.75 -4.75 1.83
N ASN A 71 6.02 -4.36 1.79
CA ASN A 71 6.80 -4.35 0.56
C ASN A 71 6.92 -5.76 -0.03
N GLN A 72 7.22 -6.75 0.80
CA GLN A 72 7.33 -8.15 0.38
C GLN A 72 6.00 -8.67 -0.19
N LEU A 73 4.87 -8.34 0.45
CA LEU A 73 3.55 -8.71 -0.05
C LEU A 73 3.28 -8.18 -1.46
N LEU A 74 3.78 -6.99 -1.80
CA LEU A 74 3.64 -6.44 -3.16
C LEU A 74 4.64 -7.05 -4.15
N ASP A 75 5.88 -7.30 -3.71
CA ASP A 75 6.94 -7.90 -4.53
C ASP A 75 6.61 -9.34 -4.95
N ASP A 76 5.86 -10.06 -4.10
CA ASP A 76 5.39 -11.42 -4.40
C ASP A 76 4.27 -11.45 -5.46
N ILE A 77 3.62 -10.30 -5.75
CA ILE A 77 2.58 -10.21 -6.77
C ILE A 77 3.22 -10.11 -8.15
N ASN A 78 3.37 -11.26 -8.80
CA ASN A 78 3.90 -11.33 -10.14
C ASN A 78 2.79 -11.32 -11.19
N PHE A 79 2.73 -10.26 -12.01
CA PHE A 79 1.90 -10.24 -13.19
C PHE A 79 2.66 -10.85 -14.36
N THR A 80 2.31 -12.07 -14.72
CA THR A 80 2.79 -12.68 -15.97
C THR A 80 2.34 -11.84 -17.16
N LYS A 81 3.23 -11.69 -18.16
CA LYS A 81 2.90 -11.02 -19.43
C LYS A 81 1.70 -11.73 -20.06
N ASN A 82 0.54 -11.09 -19.99
CA ASN A 82 -0.65 -11.55 -20.68
C ASN A 82 -0.62 -10.94 -22.10
N PRO A 83 -0.73 -11.74 -23.17
CA PRO A 83 -0.68 -11.22 -24.54
C PRO A 83 -1.78 -10.18 -24.86
N ASN A 84 -2.83 -10.09 -24.03
CA ASN A 84 -3.90 -9.11 -24.17
C ASN A 84 -3.70 -7.83 -23.33
N ARG A 85 -2.55 -7.65 -22.67
CA ARG A 85 -2.26 -6.50 -21.81
C ARG A 85 -1.06 -5.74 -22.39
N SER A 86 -1.20 -4.43 -22.58
CA SER A 86 -0.08 -3.59 -23.03
C SER A 86 1.05 -3.62 -21.99
N GLU A 87 2.29 -3.62 -22.48
CA GLU A 87 3.48 -3.56 -21.61
C GLU A 87 3.46 -2.29 -20.76
N GLU A 88 3.01 -1.16 -21.33
CA GLU A 88 2.84 0.11 -20.60
C GLU A 88 1.90 -0.03 -19.39
N ARG A 89 0.84 -0.83 -19.48
CA ARG A 89 -0.07 -1.05 -18.35
C ARG A 89 0.58 -1.90 -17.27
N LEU A 90 1.44 -2.87 -17.62
CA LEU A 90 2.20 -3.65 -16.65
C LEU A 90 3.23 -2.76 -15.94
N ASP A 91 3.96 -1.94 -16.70
CA ASP A 91 4.91 -0.96 -16.15
C ASP A 91 4.21 0.03 -15.22
N GLY A 92 3.00 0.46 -15.60
CA GLY A 92 2.13 1.26 -14.76
C GLY A 92 1.82 0.58 -13.42
N ILE A 93 1.45 -0.70 -13.42
CA ILE A 93 1.13 -1.44 -12.19
C ILE A 93 2.34 -1.50 -11.25
N TYR A 94 3.51 -1.88 -11.75
CA TYR A 94 4.73 -1.92 -10.94
C TYR A 94 5.10 -0.52 -10.42
N SER A 95 4.94 0.52 -11.24
CA SER A 95 5.11 1.92 -10.79
C SER A 95 4.11 2.28 -9.67
N GLY A 96 2.88 1.79 -9.77
CA GLY A 96 1.86 1.91 -8.74
C GLY A 96 2.26 1.22 -7.44
N PHE A 97 2.90 0.04 -7.49
CA PHE A 97 3.43 -0.64 -6.31
C PHE A 97 4.53 0.17 -5.64
N GLU A 98 5.52 0.65 -6.38
CA GLU A 98 6.57 1.51 -5.83
C GLU A 98 6.00 2.76 -5.17
N ARG A 99 4.96 3.36 -5.78
CA ARG A 99 4.25 4.49 -5.18
C ARG A 99 3.54 4.09 -3.89
N SER A 100 2.85 2.95 -3.86
CA SER A 100 2.17 2.43 -2.67
C SER A 100 3.14 2.15 -1.52
N LYS A 101 4.32 1.57 -1.79
CA LYS A 101 5.37 1.35 -0.77
C LYS A 101 5.80 2.66 -0.12
N LYS A 102 5.95 3.71 -0.92
CA LYS A 102 6.27 5.05 -0.41
C LYS A 102 5.15 5.62 0.45
N ILE A 103 3.91 5.57 -0.02
CA ILE A 103 2.72 6.04 0.73
C ILE A 103 2.60 5.27 2.06
N PHE A 104 2.84 3.96 2.04
CA PHE A 104 2.79 3.14 3.25
C PHE A 104 3.89 3.52 4.25
N GLY A 105 5.13 3.75 3.79
CA GLY A 105 6.20 4.24 4.66
C GLY A 105 5.89 5.58 5.32
N GLU A 106 5.31 6.52 4.58
CA GLU A 106 4.82 7.80 5.11
C GLU A 106 3.71 7.58 6.15
N PHE A 107 2.71 6.75 5.82
CA PHE A 107 1.60 6.38 6.70
C PHE A 107 2.07 5.75 8.02
N VAL A 108 2.99 4.78 7.96
CA VAL A 108 3.50 4.10 9.16
C VAL A 108 4.32 5.06 10.02
N THR A 109 5.09 5.97 9.40
CA THR A 109 5.81 7.01 10.14
C THR A 109 4.83 7.92 10.88
N GLU A 110 3.76 8.36 10.23
CA GLU A 110 2.73 9.20 10.86
C GLU A 110 2.03 8.49 12.02
N VAL A 111 1.61 7.24 11.82
CA VAL A 111 0.83 6.49 12.82
C VAL A 111 1.68 6.05 14.01
N PHE A 112 2.94 5.64 13.79
CA PHE A 112 3.73 5.00 14.83
C PHE A 112 4.83 5.90 15.43
N LEU A 113 5.27 6.95 14.73
CA LEU A 113 6.40 7.79 15.17
C LEU A 113 6.01 9.24 15.49
N LEU A 114 4.93 9.76 14.91
CA LEU A 114 4.53 11.17 15.07
C LEU A 114 3.34 11.41 16.01
N GLU A 115 2.59 10.38 16.41
CA GLU A 115 1.66 10.49 17.55
C GLU A 115 2.46 10.46 18.88
N ASN A 116 2.93 11.64 19.29
CA ASN A 116 3.52 11.92 20.61
C ASN A 116 2.85 13.15 21.22
#